data_AF-A0A8T6V0A1-F1
#
_entry.id   AF-A0A8T6V0A1-F1
#
_cell.length_a   1.000
_cell.length_b   1.000
_cell.length_c   1.000
_cell.angle_alpha   90.00
_cell.angle_beta   90.00
_cell.angle_gamma   90.00
#
_symmetry.space_group_name_H-M   'P 1'
#
loop_
_entity.id
_entity.type
_entity.pdbx_description
1 polymer ?
#
loop_
_entity_poly.entity_id
_entity_poly.type
_entity_poly.pdbx_seq_one_letter_code
_entity_poly.pdbx_strand_id
1 'polypeptide(L)'
;LKDSAYAQRRKTAKKALQTLGTLSSKRISKEALKELPPLQRKRCGYILRENQRVCEAKDSLRSQNIEKFGQILVEAHRDVSKNYEVSCQELDFLVDRFLEMGAYGAR
;
A
#
# COMPACT_ATOMS: atom_id res chain seq x y z
N LEU A 1 -7.84 7.79 -20.73
CA LEU A 1 -7.33 6.62 -19.94
C LEU A 1 -5.82 6.37 -20.07
N LYS A 2 -5.19 6.54 -21.24
CA LYS A 2 -3.74 6.24 -21.46
C LYS A 2 -2.76 7.04 -20.58
N ASP A 3 -3.13 8.27 -20.18
CA ASP A 3 -2.27 9.16 -19.38
C ASP A 3 -2.75 9.41 -17.95
N SER A 4 -3.63 8.55 -17.43
CA SER A 4 -4.10 8.68 -16.05
C SER A 4 -2.99 8.36 -15.03
N ALA A 5 -3.11 8.94 -13.83
CA ALA A 5 -2.22 8.65 -12.71
C ALA A 5 -2.21 7.15 -12.33
N TYR A 6 -3.32 6.44 -12.57
CA TYR A 6 -3.41 4.99 -12.46
C TYR A 6 -2.54 4.27 -13.51
N ALA A 7 -2.66 4.65 -14.78
CA ALA A 7 -1.91 4.05 -15.88
C ALA A 7 -0.39 4.17 -15.67
N GLN A 8 0.07 5.33 -15.18
CA GLN A 8 1.47 5.55 -14.83
C GLN A 8 1.96 4.61 -13.72
N ARG A 9 1.17 4.42 -12.65
CA ARG A 9 1.53 3.50 -11.54
C ARG A 9 1.59 2.05 -11.99
N ARG A 10 0.59 1.61 -12.75
CA ARG A 10 0.57 0.28 -13.35
C ARG A 10 1.77 0.04 -14.26
N LYS A 11 2.13 1.04 -15.09
CA LYS A 11 3.32 0.98 -15.95
C LYS A 11 4.61 0.86 -15.13
N THR A 12 4.76 1.63 -14.05
CA THR A 12 5.94 1.54 -13.17
C THR A 12 6.03 0.18 -12.48
N ALA A 13 4.94 -0.33 -11.91
CA ALA A 13 4.92 -1.64 -11.26
C ALA A 13 5.24 -2.76 -12.25
N LYS A 14 4.67 -2.73 -13.46
CA LYS A 14 4.96 -3.71 -14.51
C LYS A 14 6.43 -3.69 -14.93
N LYS A 15 7.03 -2.50 -15.09
CA LYS A 15 8.46 -2.36 -15.39
C LYS A 15 9.33 -2.93 -14.28
N ALA A 16 9.01 -2.64 -13.02
CA ALA A 16 9.75 -3.16 -11.88
C ALA A 16 9.70 -4.70 -11.81
N LEU A 17 8.53 -5.29 -12.07
CA LEU A 17 8.38 -6.75 -12.17
C LEU A 17 9.23 -7.35 -13.29
N GLN A 18 9.30 -6.69 -14.46
CA GLN A 18 10.15 -7.10 -15.58
C GLN A 18 11.64 -7.03 -15.21
N THR A 19 12.09 -5.93 -14.61
CA THR A 19 13.48 -5.77 -14.15
C THR A 19 13.88 -6.86 -13.15
N LEU A 20 12.98 -7.25 -12.26
CA LEU A 20 13.23 -8.27 -11.24
C LEU A 20 12.95 -9.70 -11.72
N GLY A 21 12.58 -9.90 -12.98
CA GLY A 21 12.34 -11.23 -13.55
C GLY A 21 11.20 -12.01 -12.89
N THR A 22 10.19 -11.33 -12.31
CA THR A 22 9.06 -11.97 -11.62
C THR A 22 7.72 -11.51 -12.17
N LEU A 23 6.73 -12.39 -12.12
CA LEU A 23 5.36 -12.09 -12.54
C LEU A 23 4.49 -11.52 -11.42
N SER A 24 4.96 -11.54 -10.17
CA SER A 24 4.15 -11.14 -9.01
C SER A 24 4.98 -10.48 -7.92
N SER A 25 4.41 -9.43 -7.31
CA SER A 25 4.97 -8.75 -6.14
C SER A 25 5.10 -9.66 -4.91
N LYS A 26 4.34 -10.75 -4.85
CA LYS A 26 4.43 -11.76 -3.78
C LYS A 26 5.77 -12.51 -3.76
N ARG A 27 6.55 -12.42 -4.84
CA ARG A 27 7.85 -13.10 -4.98
C ARG A 27 9.04 -12.12 -4.88
N ILE A 28 8.80 -10.84 -4.60
CA ILE A 28 9.86 -9.83 -4.48
C ILE A 28 10.33 -9.79 -3.02
N SER A 29 11.65 -9.85 -2.81
CA SER A 29 12.27 -9.62 -1.50
C SER A 29 12.58 -8.14 -1.26
N LYS A 30 12.82 -7.74 -0.01
CA LYS A 30 13.22 -6.35 0.31
C LYS A 30 14.57 -6.01 -0.31
N GLU A 31 15.46 -6.98 -0.41
CA GLU A 31 16.81 -6.87 -0.96
C GLU A 31 16.74 -6.59 -2.46
N ALA A 32 15.85 -7.28 -3.19
CA ALA A 32 15.64 -7.08 -4.62
C ALA A 32 15.19 -5.64 -4.97
N LEU A 33 14.62 -4.89 -4.02
CA LEU A 33 14.26 -3.48 -4.24
C LEU A 33 15.48 -2.58 -4.45
N LYS A 34 16.68 -2.99 -4.00
CA LYS A 34 17.92 -2.21 -4.18
C LYS A 34 18.28 -2.09 -5.66
N GLU A 35 17.98 -3.11 -6.46
CA GLU A 35 18.20 -3.17 -7.92
C GLU A 35 17.25 -2.25 -8.72
N LEU A 36 16.19 -1.73 -8.09
CA LEU A 36 15.21 -0.88 -8.75
C LEU A 36 15.61 0.61 -8.73
N PRO A 37 15.37 1.36 -9.82
CA PRO A 37 15.46 2.82 -9.82
C PRO A 37 14.58 3.48 -8.74
N PRO A 38 14.90 4.70 -8.26
CA PRO A 38 14.26 5.30 -7.09
C PRO A 38 12.72 5.30 -7.10
N LEU A 39 12.09 5.69 -8.22
CA LEU A 39 10.63 5.70 -8.33
C LEU A 39 10.01 4.30 -8.30
N GLN A 40 10.66 3.33 -8.94
CA GLN A 40 10.23 1.93 -8.94
C GLN A 40 10.38 1.34 -7.54
N ARG A 41 11.52 1.60 -6.88
CA ARG A 41 11.80 1.20 -5.50
C ARG A 41 10.77 1.76 -4.52
N LYS A 42 10.44 3.05 -4.60
CA LYS A 42 9.41 3.69 -3.76
C LYS A 42 8.05 3.00 -3.92
N ARG A 43 7.59 2.83 -5.16
CA ARG A 43 6.28 2.22 -5.48
C ARG A 43 6.22 0.73 -5.13
N CYS A 44 7.24 -0.05 -5.47
CA CYS A 44 7.30 -1.45 -5.09
C CYS A 44 7.43 -1.64 -3.58
N GLY A 45 8.17 -0.77 -2.89
CA GLY A 45 8.25 -0.77 -1.44
C GLY A 45 6.87 -0.65 -0.77
N TYR A 46 6.02 0.25 -1.27
CA TYR A 46 4.61 0.31 -0.85
C TYR A 46 3.88 -1.01 -1.13
N ILE A 47 3.98 -1.57 -2.35
CA ILE A 47 3.29 -2.81 -2.72
C ILE A 47 3.72 -4.00 -1.83
N LEU A 48 5.01 -4.11 -1.48
CA LEU A 48 5.49 -5.16 -0.58
C LEU A 48 4.89 -5.02 0.83
N ARG A 49 4.83 -3.80 1.37
CA ARG A 49 4.21 -3.54 2.67
C ARG A 49 2.70 -3.79 2.63
N GLU A 50 2.02 -3.45 1.54
CA GLU A 50 0.58 -3.72 1.38
C GLU A 50 0.30 -5.23 1.31
N ASN A 51 1.12 -6.00 0.59
CA ASN A 51 1.02 -7.46 0.58
C ASN A 51 1.12 -8.04 2.00
N GLN A 52 2.06 -7.52 2.80
CA GLN A 52 2.23 -7.94 4.19
C GLN A 52 1.03 -7.55 5.07
N ARG A 53 0.53 -6.32 4.93
CA ARG A 53 -0.67 -5.85 5.66
C ARG A 53 -1.91 -6.69 5.36
N VAL A 54 -2.08 -7.20 4.13
CA VAL A 54 -3.19 -8.11 3.80
C VAL A 54 -3.10 -9.41 4.61
N CYS A 55 -1.90 -9.97 4.77
CA CYS A 55 -1.70 -11.15 5.62
C CYS A 55 -2.03 -10.85 7.09
N GLU A 56 -1.51 -9.74 7.62
CA GLU A 56 -1.76 -9.30 9.00
C GLU A 56 -3.24 -8.99 9.26
N ALA A 57 -3.92 -8.37 8.30
CA ALA A 57 -5.35 -8.08 8.39
C ALA A 57 -6.17 -9.37 8.45
N LYS A 58 -5.85 -10.34 7.59
CA LYS A 58 -6.47 -11.67 7.58
C LYS A 58 -6.28 -12.38 8.93
N ASP A 59 -5.08 -12.34 9.50
CA ASP A 59 -4.78 -12.99 10.79
C ASP A 59 -5.45 -12.26 11.97
N SER A 60 -5.57 -10.92 11.90
CA SER A 60 -6.29 -10.11 12.89
C SER A 60 -7.79 -10.42 12.89
N LEU A 61 -8.40 -10.53 11.70
CA LEU A 61 -9.82 -10.91 11.58
C LEU A 61 -10.07 -12.33 12.09
N ARG A 62 -9.16 -13.29 11.79
CA ARG A 62 -9.26 -14.68 12.28
C ARG A 62 -9.18 -14.79 13.80
N SER A 63 -8.38 -13.93 14.43
CA SER A 63 -8.24 -13.84 15.89
C SER A 63 -9.27 -12.91 16.54
N GLN A 64 -10.23 -12.40 15.78
CA GLN A 64 -11.24 -11.44 16.23
C GLN A 64 -10.65 -10.14 16.84
N ASN A 65 -9.40 -9.81 16.48
CA ASN A 65 -8.72 -8.60 16.93
C ASN A 65 -9.06 -7.42 15.99
N ILE A 66 -10.24 -6.84 16.21
CA ILE A 66 -10.76 -5.74 15.39
C ILE A 66 -9.94 -4.45 15.58
N GLU A 67 -9.40 -4.20 16.78
CA GLU A 67 -8.52 -3.06 17.03
C GLU A 67 -7.26 -3.12 16.17
N LYS A 68 -6.59 -4.28 16.12
CA LYS A 68 -5.42 -4.46 15.27
C LYS A 68 -5.76 -4.34 13.79
N PHE A 69 -6.89 -4.90 13.35
CA PHE A 69 -7.37 -4.74 11.98
C PHE A 69 -7.56 -3.26 11.63
N GLY A 70 -8.19 -2.49 12.53
CA GLY A 70 -8.36 -1.05 12.38
C GLY A 70 -7.04 -0.28 12.26
N GLN A 71 -6.06 -0.58 13.11
CA GLN A 71 -4.71 0.00 13.02
C GLN A 71 -4.06 -0.28 11.65
N ILE A 72 -4.20 -1.50 11.12
CA ILE A 72 -3.67 -1.88 9.81
C ILE A 72 -4.29 -1.04 8.68
N LEU A 73 -5.59 -0.73 8.76
CA LEU A 73 -6.26 0.14 7.77
C LEU A 73 -5.66 1.55 7.79
N VAL A 74 -5.47 2.13 8.97
CA VAL A 74 -4.90 3.47 9.13
C VAL A 74 -3.45 3.50 8.63
N GLU A 75 -2.65 2.50 8.98
CA GLU A 75 -1.28 2.36 8.47
C GLU A 75 -1.25 2.25 6.95
N ALA A 76 -2.17 1.49 6.35
CA ALA A 76 -2.29 1.38 4.90
C ALA A 76 -2.63 2.73 4.26
N HIS A 77 -3.56 3.50 4.85
CA HIS A 77 -3.91 4.84 4.37
C HIS A 77 -2.72 5.81 4.42
N ARG A 78 -2.01 5.87 5.55
CA ARG A 78 -0.83 6.75 5.68
C ARG A 78 0.29 6.36 4.72
N ASP A 79 0.50 5.06 4.50
CA ASP A 79 1.49 4.57 3.55
C ASP A 79 1.08 4.88 2.10
N VAL A 80 -0.21 4.73 1.77
CA VAL A 80 -0.70 5.03 0.42
C VAL A 80 -0.64 6.53 0.11
N SER A 81 -0.94 7.38 1.10
CA SER A 81 -0.80 8.84 1.00
C SER A 81 0.67 9.25 0.80
N LYS A 82 1.57 8.82 1.69
CA LYS A 82 3.00 9.25 1.68
C LYS A 82 3.87 8.59 0.62
N ASN A 83 3.71 7.28 0.40
CA ASN A 83 4.63 6.48 -0.42
C ASN A 83 4.07 6.10 -1.78
N TYR A 84 2.74 6.13 -1.97
CA TYR A 84 2.10 5.84 -3.26
C TYR A 84 1.41 7.06 -3.89
N GLU A 85 1.22 8.13 -3.11
CA GLU A 85 0.77 9.47 -3.52
C GLU A 85 -0.57 9.46 -4.25
N VAL A 86 -1.49 8.57 -3.83
CA VAL A 86 -2.85 8.46 -4.41
C VAL A 86 -3.94 9.00 -3.49
N SER A 87 -3.59 9.51 -2.31
CA SER A 87 -4.56 10.22 -1.46
C SER A 87 -4.73 11.66 -1.91
N CYS A 88 -5.71 12.33 -1.32
CA CYS A 88 -5.94 13.77 -1.42
C CYS A 88 -6.40 14.30 -0.05
N GLN A 89 -6.38 15.62 0.13
CA GLN A 89 -6.68 16.25 1.41
C GLN A 89 -8.08 15.90 1.93
N GLU A 90 -9.04 15.74 1.02
CA GLU A 90 -10.41 15.37 1.34
C GLU A 90 -10.49 13.95 1.91
N LEU A 91 -9.74 13.00 1.35
CA LEU A 91 -9.69 11.63 1.86
C LEU A 91 -8.93 11.54 3.19
N ASP A 92 -7.81 12.25 3.30
CA ASP A 92 -7.03 12.33 4.53
C ASP A 92 -7.90 12.91 5.67
N PHE A 93 -8.65 13.98 5.39
CA PHE A 93 -9.61 14.58 6.33
C PHE A 93 -10.70 13.60 6.77
N LEU A 94 -11.31 12.85 5.84
CA LEU A 94 -12.34 11.87 6.18
C LEU A 94 -11.83 10.76 7.08
N VAL A 95 -10.63 10.25 6.79
CA VAL A 95 -9.99 9.23 7.65
C VAL A 95 -9.79 9.78 9.06
N ASP A 96 -9.25 10.99 9.19
CA ASP A 96 -9.03 11.62 10.50
C ASP A 96 -10.35 11.80 11.26
N ARG A 97 -11.40 12.27 10.59
CA ARG A 97 -12.73 12.44 11.20
C ARG A 97 -13.36 11.12 11.65
N PHE A 98 -13.25 10.06 10.86
CA PHE A 98 -13.81 8.77 11.26
C PHE A 98 -13.10 8.21 12.50
N LEU A 99 -11.78 8.40 12.62
CA LEU A 99 -11.04 8.00 13.81
C LEU A 99 -11.46 8.81 15.04
N GLU A 100 -11.64 10.12 14.91
CA GLU A 100 -12.18 10.98 15.99
C GLU A 100 -13.58 10.56 16.44
N MET A 101 -14.41 10.06 15.52
CA MET A 101 -15.77 9.57 15.79
C MET A 101 -15.81 8.13 16.33
N GLY A 102 -14.66 7.50 16.59
CA GLY A 102 -14.57 6.18 17.21
C GLY A 102 -14.54 5.00 16.24
N ALA A 103 -14.27 5.21 14.95
CA ALA A 103 -14.00 4.11 14.04
C ALA A 103 -12.71 3.37 14.45
N TYR A 104 -12.73 2.04 14.41
CA TYR A 104 -11.53 1.23 14.65
C TYR A 104 -10.41 1.53 13.64
N GLY A 105 -10.77 1.84 12.39
CA GLY A 105 -9.84 2.22 11.33
C GLY A 105 -10.57 2.70 10.08
N ALA A 106 -9.88 3.51 9.27
CA ALA A 106 -10.37 4.01 7.99
C ALA A 106 -9.20 4.10 6.99
N ARG A 107 -9.51 4.01 5.68
CA ARG A 107 -8.52 4.18 4.62
C ARG A 107 -9.11 4.73 3.33
#